data_AF-Q0BCH4-F1
#
_entry.id   AF-Q0BCH4-F1
#
_cell.length_a   1.000
_cell.length_b   1.000
_cell.length_c   1.000
_cell.angle_alpha   90.00
_cell.angle_beta   90.00
_cell.angle_gamma   90.00
#
_symmetry.space_group_name_H-M   'P 1'
#
loop_
_entity.id
_entity.type
_entity.pdbx_description
1 polymer ?
#
loop_
_entity_poly.entity_id
_entity_poly.type
_entity_poly.pdbx_seq_one_letter_code
_entity_poly.pdbx_strand_id
1 'polypeptide(L)'
;MSAPGGPLARLEARVTREWQRRGALAWALTPFACVFGLCAALRRTAYAQGWKQPVDVGVPVVVVGNVTVGGTGKTPTVIALVDALRAAGFTPGVVSRGYGANVKTPTAVTPASRASAAGDEPLLIARRTDAPVWVCPDRVAAAQALRAAHPDVDVIVSDDGLQHYRLARTVELVVFDHRLGGNGFLLPAGPLREPLSRHRDATLVNDPYSGALPPWPDTYALALTPGAAWHLDQPALRRPLSQFAHERVLAAAGIGAPERFFATLRAAGLAPTTRALPDHYAFADNPFVDDAVDAILITEKDAVKLGASWRDARLWVVPVEAALDPRLIALVVEKLRGRSPA
;
A
#
# COMPACT_ATOMS: atom_id res chain seq x y z
N MET A 1 -23.80 13.43 -18.37
CA MET A 1 -22.91 13.12 -17.23
C MET A 1 -21.47 13.16 -17.71
N SER A 2 -20.80 14.30 -17.50
CA SER A 2 -19.39 14.48 -17.85
C SER A 2 -18.55 13.59 -16.94
N ALA A 3 -17.77 12.66 -17.49
CA ALA A 3 -16.90 11.79 -16.70
C ALA A 3 -15.96 12.65 -15.83
N PRO A 4 -16.08 12.58 -14.48
CA PRO A 4 -15.29 13.40 -13.59
C PRO A 4 -13.89 12.77 -13.49
N GLY A 5 -12.99 13.31 -14.27
CA GLY A 5 -11.60 12.89 -14.33
C GLY A 5 -10.91 13.78 -15.33
N GLY A 6 -9.99 14.62 -14.82
CA GLY A 6 -9.15 15.46 -15.67
C GLY A 6 -8.36 14.65 -16.70
N PRO A 7 -7.73 15.30 -17.68
CA PRO A 7 -7.00 14.63 -18.76
C PRO A 7 -5.95 13.63 -18.23
N LEU A 8 -5.29 13.92 -17.11
CA LEU A 8 -4.33 13.04 -16.44
C LEU A 8 -4.98 11.74 -15.93
N ALA A 9 -6.10 11.82 -15.21
CA ALA A 9 -6.81 10.65 -14.70
C ALA A 9 -7.31 9.74 -15.83
N ARG A 10 -7.75 10.33 -16.96
CA ARG A 10 -8.14 9.57 -18.16
C ARG A 10 -6.95 8.86 -18.80
N LEU A 11 -5.78 9.50 -18.80
CA LEU A 11 -4.54 8.90 -19.32
C LEU A 11 -4.09 7.73 -18.45
N GLU A 12 -4.05 7.89 -17.13
CA GLU A 12 -3.71 6.82 -16.18
C GLU A 12 -4.64 5.61 -16.31
N ALA A 13 -5.95 5.86 -16.40
CA ALA A 13 -6.93 4.80 -16.64
C ALA A 13 -6.75 4.10 -18.00
N ARG A 14 -6.31 4.83 -19.03
CA ARG A 14 -5.99 4.25 -20.34
C ARG A 14 -4.75 3.37 -20.27
N VAL A 15 -3.65 3.87 -19.70
CA VAL A 15 -2.40 3.11 -19.51
C VAL A 15 -2.65 1.83 -18.71
N THR A 16 -3.41 1.93 -17.62
CA THR A 16 -3.73 0.79 -16.77
C THR A 16 -4.52 -0.29 -17.52
N ARG A 17 -5.42 0.11 -18.43
CA ARG A 17 -6.15 -0.84 -19.30
C ARG A 17 -5.26 -1.48 -20.35
N GLU A 18 -4.37 -0.71 -20.98
CA GLU A 18 -3.41 -1.24 -21.96
C GLU A 18 -2.46 -2.25 -21.31
N TRP A 19 -2.06 -2.02 -20.06
CA TRP A 19 -1.25 -2.97 -19.28
C TRP A 19 -1.94 -4.29 -18.96
N GLN A 20 -3.25 -4.42 -19.17
CA GLN A 20 -3.96 -5.69 -19.05
C GLN A 20 -4.00 -6.47 -20.38
N ARG A 21 -3.51 -5.90 -21.48
CA ARG A 21 -3.60 -6.49 -22.82
C ARG A 21 -2.24 -6.53 -23.51
N ARG A 22 -2.01 -7.52 -24.35
CA ARG A 22 -0.86 -7.58 -25.27
C ARG A 22 -1.23 -6.97 -26.63
N GLY A 23 -1.72 -5.73 -26.60
CA GLY A 23 -2.11 -4.98 -27.79
C GLY A 23 -0.91 -4.44 -28.57
N ALA A 24 -1.18 -3.81 -29.72
CA ALA A 24 -0.14 -3.22 -30.58
C ALA A 24 0.75 -2.21 -29.82
N LEU A 25 0.16 -1.41 -28.92
CA LEU A 25 0.93 -0.47 -28.11
C LEU A 25 1.89 -1.19 -27.15
N ALA A 26 1.44 -2.25 -26.48
CA ALA A 26 2.29 -3.03 -25.58
C ALA A 26 3.48 -3.61 -26.34
N TRP A 27 3.24 -4.18 -27.53
CA TRP A 27 4.30 -4.70 -28.40
C TRP A 27 5.26 -3.61 -28.90
N ALA A 28 4.74 -2.45 -29.31
CA ALA A 28 5.55 -1.32 -29.73
C ALA A 28 6.47 -0.78 -28.62
N LEU A 29 6.05 -0.92 -27.36
CA LEU A 29 6.83 -0.50 -26.18
C LEU A 29 7.83 -1.57 -25.68
N THR A 30 7.85 -2.77 -26.25
CA THR A 30 8.75 -3.85 -25.80
C THR A 30 10.25 -3.50 -25.86
N PRO A 31 10.78 -2.73 -26.83
CA PRO A 31 12.20 -2.35 -26.81
C PRO A 31 12.56 -1.55 -25.56
N PHE A 32 11.70 -0.61 -25.14
CA PHE A 32 11.89 0.14 -23.90
C PHE A 32 11.77 -0.74 -22.66
N ALA A 33 10.85 -1.72 -22.69
CA ALA A 33 10.70 -2.69 -21.62
C ALA A 33 11.93 -3.60 -21.47
N CYS A 34 12.58 -3.97 -22.58
CA CYS A 34 13.85 -4.69 -22.57
C CYS A 34 14.97 -3.87 -21.94
N VAL A 35 15.11 -2.59 -22.29
CA VAL A 35 16.12 -1.70 -21.69
C VAL A 35 15.88 -1.54 -20.19
N PHE A 36 14.65 -1.25 -19.79
CA PHE A 36 14.28 -1.15 -18.37
C PHE A 36 14.56 -2.47 -17.63
N GLY A 37 14.17 -3.60 -18.23
CA GLY A 37 14.41 -4.93 -17.68
C GLY A 37 15.87 -5.26 -17.51
N LEU A 38 16.71 -4.89 -18.47
CA LEU A 38 18.16 -5.05 -18.38
C LEU A 38 18.73 -4.24 -17.22
N CYS A 39 18.37 -2.96 -17.09
CA CYS A 39 18.82 -2.13 -15.97
C CYS A 39 18.37 -2.70 -14.60
N ALA A 40 17.12 -3.14 -14.50
CA ALA A 40 16.58 -3.74 -13.29
C ALA A 40 17.29 -5.07 -12.95
N ALA A 41 17.52 -5.92 -13.95
CA ALA A 41 18.22 -7.19 -13.80
C ALA A 41 19.68 -6.97 -13.38
N LEU A 42 20.42 -6.08 -14.05
CA LEU A 42 21.80 -5.74 -13.70
C LEU A 42 21.91 -5.27 -12.25
N ARG A 43 20.99 -4.39 -11.81
CA ARG A 43 20.95 -3.93 -10.42
C ARG A 43 20.74 -5.10 -9.46
N ARG A 44 19.76 -5.97 -9.71
CA ARG A 44 19.48 -7.14 -8.85
C ARG A 44 20.66 -8.10 -8.82
N THR A 45 21.24 -8.42 -9.98
CA THR A 45 22.40 -9.31 -10.11
C THR A 45 23.61 -8.76 -9.37
N ALA A 46 23.85 -7.44 -9.40
CA ALA A 46 24.96 -6.84 -8.67
C ALA A 46 24.89 -7.10 -7.14
N TYR A 47 23.70 -7.12 -6.54
CA TYR A 47 23.55 -7.48 -5.13
C TYR A 47 23.56 -8.99 -4.92
N ALA A 48 22.90 -9.76 -5.78
CA ALA A 48 22.85 -11.22 -5.66
C ALA A 48 24.23 -11.88 -5.81
N GLN A 49 25.11 -11.31 -6.64
CA GLN A 49 26.49 -11.78 -6.85
C GLN A 49 27.49 -11.13 -5.87
N GLY A 50 27.03 -10.30 -4.92
CA GLY A 50 27.89 -9.65 -3.93
C GLY A 50 28.77 -8.51 -4.45
N TRP A 51 28.62 -8.07 -5.71
CA TRP A 51 29.33 -6.89 -6.24
C TRP A 51 28.92 -5.60 -5.53
N LYS A 52 27.71 -5.56 -4.98
CA LYS A 52 27.25 -4.54 -4.04
C LYS A 52 26.80 -5.22 -2.76
N GLN A 53 27.34 -4.76 -1.64
CA GLN A 53 26.97 -5.27 -0.32
C GLN A 53 25.71 -4.56 0.17
N PRO A 54 24.65 -5.30 0.57
CA PRO A 54 23.54 -4.72 1.30
C PRO A 54 24.04 -4.27 2.69
N VAL A 55 23.45 -3.20 3.21
CA VAL A 55 23.76 -2.67 4.54
C VAL A 55 22.87 -3.37 5.55
N ASP A 56 23.51 -4.05 6.51
CA ASP A 56 22.87 -4.57 7.70
C ASP A 56 22.68 -3.44 8.72
N VAL A 57 21.49 -3.40 9.33
CA VAL A 57 21.08 -2.40 10.34
C VAL A 57 21.00 -3.01 11.75
N GLY A 58 21.51 -4.22 11.93
CA GLY A 58 21.64 -4.93 13.20
C GLY A 58 20.38 -5.64 13.66
N VAL A 59 19.30 -5.63 12.86
CA VAL A 59 18.04 -6.35 13.12
C VAL A 59 17.48 -6.89 11.81
N PRO A 60 16.71 -8.00 11.86
CA PRO A 60 16.08 -8.53 10.67
C PRO A 60 15.07 -7.54 10.07
N VAL A 61 14.94 -7.60 8.75
CA VAL A 61 14.05 -6.72 7.97
C VAL A 61 13.07 -7.56 7.15
N VAL A 62 11.77 -7.30 7.33
CA VAL A 62 10.69 -7.84 6.50
C VAL A 62 10.28 -6.79 5.48
N VAL A 63 10.47 -7.07 4.20
CA VAL A 63 10.10 -6.16 3.12
C VAL A 63 8.72 -6.53 2.59
N VAL A 64 7.78 -5.59 2.62
CA VAL A 64 6.48 -5.71 1.97
C VAL A 64 6.49 -4.81 0.75
N GLY A 65 6.15 -5.35 -0.42
CA GLY A 65 5.95 -4.49 -1.59
C GLY A 65 5.19 -5.18 -2.70
N ASN A 66 5.22 -4.56 -3.89
CA ASN A 66 4.69 -5.17 -5.10
C ASN A 66 5.73 -5.20 -6.23
N VAL A 67 5.48 -6.08 -7.21
CA VAL A 67 6.22 -6.11 -8.47
C VAL A 67 5.47 -5.38 -9.58
N THR A 68 4.23 -4.94 -9.36
CA THR A 68 3.43 -4.16 -10.31
C THR A 68 3.27 -2.71 -9.88
N VAL A 69 3.00 -1.81 -10.82
CA VAL A 69 2.56 -0.45 -10.51
C VAL A 69 1.09 -0.46 -10.09
N GLY A 70 0.77 0.18 -8.95
CA GLY A 70 -0.60 0.39 -8.47
C GLY A 70 -0.79 0.05 -6.99
N GLY A 71 -2.00 0.32 -6.49
CA GLY A 71 -2.41 0.00 -5.12
C GLY A 71 -2.81 -1.47 -5.00
N THR A 72 -1.91 -2.31 -4.49
CA THR A 72 -2.14 -3.76 -4.33
C THR A 72 -2.65 -4.17 -2.94
N GLY A 73 -2.80 -3.21 -2.02
CA GLY A 73 -3.18 -3.50 -0.62
C GLY A 73 -1.99 -3.58 0.35
N LYS A 74 -0.83 -3.03 -0.03
CA LYS A 74 0.40 -3.04 0.78
C LYS A 74 0.22 -2.40 2.15
N THR A 75 -0.35 -1.20 2.22
CA THR A 75 -0.46 -0.46 3.48
C THR A 75 -1.30 -1.23 4.52
N PRO A 76 -2.49 -1.77 4.18
CA PRO A 76 -3.19 -2.71 5.07
C PRO A 76 -2.36 -3.95 5.46
N THR A 77 -1.61 -4.55 4.51
CA THR A 77 -0.73 -5.69 4.81
C THR A 77 0.38 -5.31 5.80
N VAL A 78 1.00 -4.14 5.67
CA VAL A 78 2.03 -3.66 6.60
C VAL A 78 1.45 -3.48 7.99
N ILE A 79 0.29 -2.84 8.11
CA ILE A 79 -0.40 -2.64 9.39
C ILE A 79 -0.68 -3.99 10.07
N ALA A 80 -1.33 -4.92 9.36
CA ALA A 80 -1.64 -6.24 9.90
C ALA A 80 -0.39 -7.06 10.24
N LEU A 81 0.69 -6.91 9.47
CA LEU A 81 1.96 -7.57 9.75
C LEU A 81 2.61 -7.02 11.01
N VAL A 82 2.61 -5.70 11.21
CA VAL A 82 3.11 -5.07 12.43
C VAL A 82 2.36 -5.60 13.65
N ASP A 83 1.03 -5.66 13.58
CA ASP A 83 0.22 -6.18 14.68
C ASP A 83 0.47 -7.68 14.93
N ALA A 84 0.60 -8.48 13.87
CA ALA A 84 0.92 -9.91 13.97
C ALA A 84 2.32 -10.16 14.57
N LEU A 85 3.33 -9.38 14.19
CA LEU A 85 4.68 -9.46 14.75
C LEU A 85 4.68 -9.08 16.23
N ARG A 86 3.95 -8.02 16.60
CA ARG A 86 3.77 -7.64 18.00
C ARG A 86 3.11 -8.75 18.81
N ALA A 87 2.06 -9.38 18.28
CA ALA A 87 1.40 -10.52 18.91
C ALA A 87 2.33 -11.74 19.04
N ALA A 88 3.31 -11.90 18.14
CA ALA A 88 4.34 -12.94 18.21
C ALA A 88 5.51 -12.62 19.16
N GLY A 89 5.48 -11.46 19.84
CA GLY A 89 6.44 -11.04 20.85
C GLY A 89 7.60 -10.17 20.34
N PHE A 90 7.52 -9.67 19.10
CA PHE A 90 8.49 -8.72 18.56
C PHE A 90 8.11 -7.27 18.88
N THR A 91 9.09 -6.37 18.80
CA THR A 91 8.92 -4.92 18.85
C THR A 91 9.19 -4.31 17.46
N PRO A 92 8.16 -4.21 16.60
CA PRO A 92 8.34 -3.77 15.22
C PRO A 92 8.53 -2.26 15.08
N GLY A 93 9.41 -1.86 14.16
CA GLY A 93 9.48 -0.51 13.59
C GLY A 93 9.20 -0.54 12.09
N VAL A 94 8.79 0.59 11.51
CA VAL A 94 8.46 0.70 10.09
C VAL A 94 9.32 1.74 9.39
N VAL A 95 9.82 1.38 8.20
CA VAL A 95 10.48 2.33 7.30
C VAL A 95 9.75 2.44 5.97
N SER A 96 9.59 3.65 5.46
CA SER A 96 8.95 3.91 4.17
C SER A 96 9.66 5.03 3.38
N ARG A 97 9.23 5.26 2.14
CA ARG A 97 9.79 6.33 1.30
C ARG A 97 9.41 7.72 1.77
N GLY A 98 8.17 7.87 2.25
CA GLY A 98 7.46 9.14 2.25
C GLY A 98 7.01 9.55 0.84
N TYR A 99 6.38 8.64 0.09
CA TYR A 99 5.88 8.96 -1.25
C TYR A 99 4.84 10.09 -1.18
N GLY A 100 4.90 11.02 -2.14
CA GLY A 100 4.07 12.24 -2.15
C GLY A 100 4.58 13.37 -1.25
N ALA A 101 5.54 13.11 -0.37
CA ALA A 101 6.19 14.14 0.45
C ALA A 101 7.61 14.44 -0.03
N ASN A 102 8.09 15.65 0.28
CA ASN A 102 9.47 16.07 -0.02
C ASN A 102 10.39 15.76 1.17
N VAL A 103 10.76 14.48 1.30
CA VAL A 103 11.63 13.99 2.38
C VAL A 103 13.06 13.85 1.85
N LYS A 104 14.02 14.59 2.43
CA LYS A 104 15.44 14.56 2.05
C LYS A 104 16.32 13.83 3.06
N THR A 105 15.99 13.93 4.33
CA THR A 105 16.70 13.31 5.46
C THR A 105 15.77 12.33 6.16
N PRO A 106 16.31 11.38 6.94
CA PRO A 106 15.48 10.54 7.81
C PRO A 106 14.60 11.40 8.71
N THR A 107 13.30 11.17 8.67
CA THR A 107 12.32 11.92 9.45
C THR A 107 11.39 10.95 10.17
N ALA A 108 11.22 11.13 11.48
CA ALA A 108 10.24 10.40 12.26
C ALA A 108 8.82 10.85 11.89
N VAL A 109 7.90 9.89 11.75
CA VAL A 109 6.48 10.14 11.50
C VAL A 109 5.72 9.89 12.78
N THR A 110 5.06 10.93 13.28
CA THR A 110 4.21 10.88 14.45
C THR A 110 2.74 10.93 14.05
N PRO A 111 1.78 10.49 14.90
CA PRO A 111 0.35 10.64 14.63
C PRO A 111 -0.09 12.09 14.33
N ALA A 112 0.62 13.07 14.88
CA ALA A 112 0.41 14.50 14.68
C ALA A 112 1.11 15.09 13.43
N SER A 113 1.91 14.30 12.72
CA SER A 113 2.59 14.73 11.51
C SER A 113 1.59 15.07 10.39
N ARG A 114 2.04 15.90 9.44
CA ARG A 114 1.26 16.23 8.24
C ARG A 114 1.60 15.27 7.11
N ALA A 115 0.58 14.81 6.37
CA ALA A 115 0.77 13.95 5.21
C ALA A 115 1.70 14.59 4.16
N SER A 116 1.68 15.92 4.00
CA SER A 116 2.57 16.65 3.09
C SER A 116 4.06 16.58 3.48
N ALA A 117 4.36 16.33 4.75
CA ALA A 117 5.74 16.25 5.26
C ALA A 117 6.26 14.81 5.36
N ALA A 118 5.37 13.84 5.61
CA ALA A 118 5.73 12.45 5.86
C ALA A 118 5.27 11.46 4.77
N GLY A 119 4.31 11.84 3.93
CA GLY A 119 3.53 10.95 3.08
C GLY A 119 2.24 10.51 3.78
N ASP A 120 1.21 10.18 2.99
CA ASP A 120 -0.08 9.71 3.50
C ASP A 120 -0.02 8.27 4.04
N GLU A 121 0.60 7.34 3.30
CA GLU A 121 0.72 5.94 3.73
C GLU A 121 1.55 5.76 5.02
N PRO A 122 2.73 6.40 5.19
CA PRO A 122 3.48 6.31 6.45
C PRO A 122 2.74 6.92 7.64
N LEU A 123 2.03 8.03 7.42
CA LEU A 123 1.20 8.66 8.46
C LEU A 123 0.04 7.74 8.87
N LEU A 124 -0.59 7.07 7.90
CA LEU A 124 -1.62 6.08 8.18
C LEU A 124 -1.07 4.92 9.01
N ILE A 125 0.09 4.36 8.64
CA ILE A 125 0.72 3.28 9.41
C ILE A 125 1.02 3.72 10.84
N ALA A 126 1.63 4.90 11.02
CA ALA A 126 1.93 5.44 12.35
C ALA A 126 0.67 5.56 13.23
N ARG A 127 -0.42 6.11 12.68
CA ARG A 127 -1.69 6.26 13.40
C ARG A 127 -2.37 4.95 13.74
N ARG A 128 -2.26 3.94 12.86
CA ARG A 128 -2.94 2.64 13.01
C ARG A 128 -2.21 1.68 13.91
N THR A 129 -0.88 1.75 13.96
CA THR A 129 -0.05 0.76 14.65
C THR A 129 0.60 1.28 15.91
N ASP A 130 0.73 2.60 16.08
CA ASP A 130 1.55 3.24 17.12
C ASP A 130 3.02 2.75 17.15
N ALA A 131 3.48 2.09 16.08
CA ALA A 131 4.86 1.65 15.93
C ALA A 131 5.75 2.85 15.54
N PRO A 132 7.05 2.84 15.89
CA PRO A 132 8.00 3.81 15.37
C PRO A 132 8.03 3.78 13.84
N VAL A 133 7.71 4.90 13.18
CA VAL A 133 7.74 5.02 11.72
C VAL A 133 8.75 6.07 11.30
N TRP A 134 9.64 5.72 10.36
CA TRP A 134 10.61 6.64 9.78
C TRP A 134 10.53 6.66 8.26
N VAL A 135 10.66 7.83 7.66
CA VAL A 135 10.62 8.01 6.21
C VAL A 135 11.93 8.58 5.66
N CYS A 136 12.37 8.01 4.55
CA CYS A 136 13.45 8.54 3.72
C CYS A 136 13.49 7.84 2.35
N PRO A 137 13.83 8.53 1.25
CA PRO A 137 14.16 7.86 -0.02
C PRO A 137 15.25 6.80 0.15
N ASP A 138 16.21 7.06 1.02
CA ASP A 138 17.24 6.14 1.45
C ASP A 138 16.76 5.28 2.63
N ARG A 139 16.38 4.03 2.36
CA ARG A 139 15.85 3.16 3.43
C ARG A 139 16.89 2.74 4.45
N VAL A 140 18.17 2.74 4.10
CA VAL A 140 19.23 2.44 5.05
C VAL A 140 19.32 3.58 6.07
N ALA A 141 19.33 4.82 5.60
CA ALA A 141 19.36 5.98 6.49
C ALA A 141 18.10 6.06 7.39
N ALA A 142 16.91 5.76 6.86
CA ALA A 142 15.69 5.67 7.66
C ALA A 142 15.79 4.58 8.74
N ALA A 143 16.25 3.38 8.39
CA ALA A 143 16.36 2.26 9.32
C ALA A 143 17.42 2.52 10.40
N GLN A 144 18.56 3.10 10.04
CA GLN A 144 19.60 3.48 11.00
C GLN A 144 19.10 4.54 11.99
N ALA A 145 18.41 5.57 11.50
CA ALA A 145 17.84 6.61 12.36
C ALA A 145 16.74 6.05 13.28
N LEU A 146 15.90 5.15 12.76
CA LEU A 146 14.90 4.42 13.55
C LEU A 146 15.57 3.63 14.68
N ARG A 147 16.60 2.84 14.38
CA ARG A 147 17.32 2.02 15.38
C ARG A 147 18.06 2.86 16.42
N ALA A 148 18.59 4.01 16.02
CA ALA A 148 19.24 4.93 16.94
C ALA A 148 18.23 5.57 17.92
N ALA A 149 17.03 5.92 17.43
CA ALA A 149 15.98 6.52 18.25
C ALA A 149 15.18 5.49 19.08
N HIS A 150 15.09 4.24 18.60
CA HIS A 150 14.33 3.15 19.22
C HIS A 150 15.20 1.87 19.29
N PRO A 151 16.13 1.80 20.27
CA PRO A 151 17.03 0.65 20.41
C PRO A 151 16.32 -0.67 20.73
N ASP A 152 15.11 -0.60 21.26
CA ASP A 152 14.19 -1.70 21.59
C ASP A 152 13.57 -2.37 20.34
N VAL A 153 13.54 -1.69 19.20
CA VAL A 153 12.99 -2.27 17.95
C VAL A 153 13.83 -3.46 17.49
N ASP A 154 13.27 -4.66 17.49
CA ASP A 154 13.97 -5.90 17.17
C ASP A 154 13.67 -6.43 15.75
N VAL A 155 12.72 -5.82 15.03
CA VAL A 155 12.41 -6.12 13.64
C VAL A 155 11.95 -4.87 12.90
N ILE A 156 12.37 -4.71 11.65
CA ILE A 156 11.92 -3.61 10.79
C ILE A 156 11.03 -4.12 9.67
N VAL A 157 9.86 -3.50 9.49
CA VAL A 157 9.01 -3.70 8.32
C VAL A 157 9.27 -2.57 7.32
N SER A 158 9.67 -2.93 6.10
CA SER A 158 9.97 -1.98 5.02
C SER A 158 8.82 -1.92 4.03
N ASP A 159 8.12 -0.79 4.01
CA ASP A 159 6.98 -0.51 3.13
C ASP A 159 7.42 -0.06 1.73
N ASP A 160 6.89 -0.74 0.71
CA ASP A 160 7.24 -0.66 -0.72
C ASP A 160 8.77 -0.76 -0.97
N GLY A 161 9.45 -1.59 -0.18
CA GLY A 161 10.92 -1.67 -0.15
C GLY A 161 11.56 -2.64 -1.15
N LEU A 162 10.78 -3.38 -1.94
CA LEU A 162 11.28 -4.51 -2.74
C LEU A 162 12.42 -4.14 -3.68
N GLN A 163 12.34 -3.00 -4.35
CA GLN A 163 13.40 -2.56 -5.28
C GLN A 163 14.62 -1.92 -4.58
N HIS A 164 14.60 -1.77 -3.25
CA HIS A 164 15.66 -1.11 -2.47
C HIS A 164 16.70 -2.11 -1.93
N TYR A 165 17.45 -2.75 -2.83
CA TYR A 165 18.41 -3.84 -2.48
C TYR A 165 19.53 -3.44 -1.52
N ARG A 166 19.76 -2.14 -1.34
CA ARG A 166 20.81 -1.65 -0.44
C ARG A 166 20.51 -1.88 1.04
N LEU A 167 19.26 -2.09 1.42
CA LEU A 167 18.90 -2.50 2.77
C LEU A 167 18.87 -4.03 2.81
N ALA A 168 19.69 -4.62 3.69
CA ALA A 168 19.67 -6.06 3.92
C ALA A 168 18.28 -6.50 4.37
N ARG A 169 17.86 -7.68 3.92
CA ARG A 169 16.49 -8.18 4.11
C ARG A 169 16.49 -9.65 4.45
N THR A 170 15.65 -10.01 5.42
CA THR A 170 15.48 -11.38 5.91
C THR A 170 14.29 -12.06 5.24
N VAL A 171 13.22 -11.30 4.99
CA VAL A 171 11.98 -11.80 4.38
C VAL A 171 11.47 -10.80 3.33
N GLU A 172 11.02 -11.31 2.19
CA GLU A 172 10.43 -10.58 1.08
C GLU A 172 9.00 -11.06 0.79
N LEU A 173 8.04 -10.19 1.07
CA LEU A 173 6.61 -10.40 0.81
C LEU A 173 6.17 -9.60 -0.42
N VAL A 174 5.45 -10.26 -1.33
CA VAL A 174 4.89 -9.60 -2.51
C VAL A 174 3.39 -9.60 -2.48
N VAL A 175 2.80 -8.41 -2.54
CA VAL A 175 1.35 -8.22 -2.55
C VAL A 175 0.87 -7.95 -3.97
N PHE A 176 -0.08 -8.76 -4.44
CA PHE A 176 -0.83 -8.55 -5.67
C PHE A 176 -2.31 -8.30 -5.38
N ASP A 177 -2.95 -7.61 -6.32
CA ASP A 177 -4.40 -7.64 -6.44
C ASP A 177 -4.83 -8.62 -7.54
N HIS A 178 -6.15 -8.70 -7.79
CA HIS A 178 -6.76 -9.51 -8.85
C HIS A 178 -6.15 -9.34 -10.26
N ARG A 179 -5.42 -8.25 -10.55
CA ARG A 179 -4.78 -8.04 -11.86
C ARG A 179 -3.47 -8.81 -11.99
N LEU A 180 -2.95 -9.33 -10.87
CA LEU A 180 -1.69 -10.08 -10.81
C LEU A 180 -0.57 -9.34 -11.56
N GLY A 181 0.03 -9.96 -12.59
CA GLY A 181 1.08 -9.37 -13.42
C GLY A 181 0.60 -8.61 -14.66
N GLY A 182 -0.71 -8.43 -14.85
CA GLY A 182 -1.29 -7.87 -16.07
C GLY A 182 -0.87 -8.63 -17.33
N ASN A 183 -0.40 -7.91 -18.35
CA ASN A 183 0.08 -8.51 -19.61
C ASN A 183 1.44 -9.23 -19.49
N GLY A 184 2.07 -9.21 -18.30
CA GLY A 184 3.33 -9.89 -18.02
C GLY A 184 4.58 -9.18 -18.55
N PHE A 185 4.45 -7.99 -19.16
CA PHE A 185 5.59 -7.20 -19.59
C PHE A 185 6.08 -6.26 -18.49
N LEU A 186 7.37 -5.94 -18.56
CA LEU A 186 7.98 -4.91 -17.73
C LEU A 186 7.56 -3.51 -18.20
N LEU A 187 7.75 -2.52 -17.34
CA LEU A 187 7.56 -1.11 -17.69
C LEU A 187 8.45 -0.71 -18.89
N PRO A 188 7.95 0.11 -19.85
CA PRO A 188 6.60 0.69 -19.90
C PRO A 188 5.57 -0.16 -20.66
N ALA A 189 5.97 -1.29 -21.28
CA ALA A 189 5.07 -2.15 -22.07
C ALA A 189 4.01 -2.85 -21.23
N GLY A 190 4.28 -3.05 -19.95
CA GLY A 190 3.37 -3.65 -18.98
C GLY A 190 3.57 -3.06 -17.58
N PRO A 191 2.84 -3.57 -16.58
CA PRO A 191 2.81 -2.97 -15.25
C PRO A 191 3.99 -3.40 -14.38
N LEU A 192 4.82 -4.37 -14.80
CA LEU A 192 5.82 -4.98 -13.94
C LEU A 192 7.07 -4.10 -13.77
N ARG A 193 7.42 -3.81 -12.52
CA ARG A 193 8.70 -3.22 -12.08
C ARG A 193 9.84 -4.25 -12.13
N GLU A 194 9.48 -5.53 -11.97
CA GLU A 194 10.38 -6.68 -11.99
C GLU A 194 9.63 -7.92 -12.50
N PRO A 195 10.32 -8.91 -13.09
CA PRO A 195 9.65 -10.09 -13.63
C PRO A 195 8.97 -10.90 -12.53
N LEU A 196 7.88 -11.59 -12.88
CA LEU A 196 7.16 -12.47 -11.94
C LEU A 196 8.07 -13.59 -11.38
N SER A 197 9.08 -14.02 -12.15
CA SER A 197 10.07 -15.02 -11.73
C SER A 197 11.06 -14.53 -10.66
N ARG A 198 11.02 -13.25 -10.27
CA ARG A 198 11.93 -12.74 -9.23
C ARG A 198 11.64 -13.40 -7.88
N HIS A 199 12.72 -13.79 -7.20
CA HIS A 199 12.66 -14.45 -5.88
C HIS A 199 11.85 -13.63 -4.87
N ARG A 200 11.14 -14.35 -4.01
CA ARG A 200 10.37 -13.85 -2.87
C ARG A 200 10.14 -15.01 -1.91
N ASP A 201 9.90 -14.71 -0.64
CA ASP A 201 9.61 -15.71 0.36
C ASP A 201 8.13 -16.05 0.45
N ALA A 202 7.27 -15.10 0.10
CA ALA A 202 5.83 -15.32 0.06
C ALA A 202 5.13 -14.38 -0.91
N THR A 203 3.98 -14.84 -1.42
CA THR A 203 3.05 -14.04 -2.21
C THR A 203 1.73 -13.91 -1.48
N LEU A 204 1.21 -12.69 -1.38
CA LEU A 204 -0.12 -12.39 -0.90
C LEU A 204 -0.96 -11.94 -2.10
N VAL A 205 -2.14 -12.53 -2.28
CA VAL A 205 -3.03 -12.19 -3.38
C VAL A 205 -4.37 -11.75 -2.82
N ASN A 206 -4.73 -10.50 -3.09
CA ASN A 206 -6.08 -9.99 -2.85
C ASN A 206 -6.89 -10.05 -4.14
N ASP A 207 -7.61 -11.15 -4.31
CA ASP A 207 -8.57 -11.33 -5.39
C ASP A 207 -9.96 -11.62 -4.80
N PRO A 208 -10.83 -10.59 -4.68
CA PRO A 208 -12.19 -10.79 -4.19
C PRO A 208 -13.13 -11.38 -5.26
N TYR A 209 -12.68 -11.51 -6.52
CA TYR A 209 -13.50 -11.98 -7.64
C TYR A 209 -13.27 -13.47 -7.91
N SER A 210 -12.04 -13.94 -7.70
CA SER A 210 -11.64 -15.32 -7.87
C SER A 210 -11.21 -15.90 -6.52
N GLY A 211 -11.79 -17.04 -6.15
CA GLY A 211 -11.30 -17.83 -5.01
C GLY A 211 -10.02 -18.63 -5.31
N ALA A 212 -9.57 -18.65 -6.57
CA ALA A 212 -8.40 -19.41 -6.98
C ALA A 212 -7.13 -18.55 -6.87
N LEU A 213 -6.16 -19.05 -6.11
CA LEU A 213 -4.81 -18.48 -6.04
C LEU A 213 -3.98 -18.94 -7.25
N PRO A 214 -3.06 -18.10 -7.75
CA PRO A 214 -2.12 -18.54 -8.76
C PRO A 214 -1.25 -19.69 -8.22
N PRO A 215 -0.87 -20.67 -9.07
CA PRO A 215 -0.07 -21.83 -8.66
C PRO A 215 1.41 -21.46 -8.48
N TRP A 216 1.70 -20.43 -7.69
CA TRP A 216 3.05 -20.02 -7.33
C TRP A 216 3.39 -20.53 -5.92
N PRO A 217 4.67 -20.83 -5.63
CA PRO A 217 5.09 -21.23 -4.30
C PRO A 217 4.71 -20.20 -3.22
N ASP A 218 4.42 -20.68 -2.01
CA ASP A 218 4.15 -19.86 -0.82
C ASP A 218 3.16 -18.72 -1.08
N THR A 219 2.06 -19.05 -1.76
CA THR A 219 1.00 -18.11 -2.11
C THR A 219 -0.15 -18.22 -1.12
N TYR A 220 -0.51 -17.09 -0.54
CA TYR A 220 -1.55 -16.95 0.47
C TYR A 220 -2.62 -15.98 0.01
N ALA A 221 -3.86 -16.26 0.40
CA ALA A 221 -4.95 -15.32 0.20
C ALA A 221 -4.78 -14.12 1.16
N LEU A 222 -5.02 -12.92 0.63
CA LEU A 222 -5.12 -11.69 1.41
C LEU A 222 -6.56 -11.20 1.35
N ALA A 223 -7.29 -11.37 2.45
CA ALA A 223 -8.62 -10.79 2.56
C ALA A 223 -8.50 -9.35 3.05
N LEU A 224 -9.06 -8.41 2.27
CA LEU A 224 -9.26 -7.03 2.70
C LEU A 224 -10.75 -6.80 2.94
N THR A 225 -11.14 -6.52 4.17
CA THR A 225 -12.54 -6.30 4.56
C THR A 225 -12.73 -4.87 5.04
N PRO A 226 -13.86 -4.22 4.70
CA PRO A 226 -14.18 -2.93 5.28
C PRO A 226 -14.56 -3.11 6.75
N GLY A 227 -14.00 -2.26 7.62
CA GLY A 227 -14.44 -2.15 9.01
C GLY A 227 -15.63 -1.20 9.18
N ALA A 228 -16.03 -0.98 10.44
CA ALA A 228 -17.03 0.02 10.78
C ALA A 228 -16.49 1.43 10.46
N ALA A 229 -17.29 2.24 9.77
CA ALA A 229 -16.94 3.60 9.45
C ALA A 229 -16.91 4.44 10.72
N TRP A 230 -15.91 5.30 10.88
CA TRP A 230 -15.79 6.21 12.02
C TRP A 230 -15.96 7.66 11.57
N HIS A 231 -16.57 8.48 12.43
CA HIS A 231 -16.81 9.88 12.12
C HIS A 231 -15.51 10.69 12.20
N LEU A 232 -15.21 11.50 11.18
CA LEU A 232 -13.91 12.19 11.07
C LEU A 232 -13.60 13.07 12.29
N ASP A 233 -14.56 13.90 12.71
CA ASP A 233 -14.39 14.81 13.86
C ASP A 233 -14.55 14.11 15.21
N GLN A 234 -15.15 12.91 15.23
CA GLN A 234 -15.47 12.17 16.47
C GLN A 234 -15.13 10.69 16.28
N PRO A 235 -13.85 10.28 16.28
CA PRO A 235 -13.44 8.91 15.92
C PRO A 235 -14.01 7.80 16.82
N ALA A 236 -14.50 8.15 18.00
CA ALA A 236 -15.21 7.23 18.90
C ALA A 236 -16.61 6.86 18.37
N LEU A 237 -17.24 7.73 17.57
CA LEU A 237 -18.50 7.46 16.92
C LEU A 237 -18.25 6.56 15.70
N ARG A 238 -18.72 5.31 15.79
CA ARG A 238 -18.55 4.28 14.77
C ARG A 238 -19.89 3.71 14.34
N ARG A 239 -20.02 3.42 13.04
CA ARG A 239 -21.22 2.86 12.42
C ARG A 239 -20.84 1.71 11.48
N PRO A 240 -21.47 0.53 11.60
CA PRO A 240 -21.34 -0.49 10.56
C PRO A 240 -21.88 0.05 9.22
N LEU A 241 -21.30 -0.40 8.11
CA LEU A 241 -21.67 0.10 6.79
C LEU A 241 -23.18 -0.07 6.48
N SER A 242 -23.82 -1.11 7.00
CA SER A 242 -25.26 -1.34 6.84
C SER A 242 -26.14 -0.20 7.35
N GLN A 243 -25.68 0.61 8.32
CA GLN A 243 -26.46 1.75 8.82
C GLN A 243 -26.54 2.92 7.83
N PHE A 244 -25.72 2.94 6.78
CA PHE A 244 -25.77 3.96 5.72
C PHE A 244 -26.66 3.55 4.54
N ALA A 245 -27.23 2.34 4.54
CA ALA A 245 -27.96 1.79 3.40
C ALA A 245 -29.21 2.60 2.98
N HIS A 246 -29.78 3.38 3.89
CA HIS A 246 -30.97 4.21 3.66
C HIS A 246 -30.67 5.72 3.58
N GLU A 247 -29.40 6.09 3.52
CA GLU A 247 -28.94 7.47 3.44
C GLU A 247 -28.54 7.84 2.00
N ARG A 248 -28.60 9.13 1.67
CA ARG A 248 -27.95 9.65 0.47
C ARG A 248 -26.46 9.70 0.74
N VAL A 249 -25.74 8.73 0.20
CA VAL A 249 -24.30 8.59 0.40
C VAL A 249 -23.52 9.08 -0.82
N LEU A 250 -22.48 9.89 -0.57
CA LEU A 250 -21.38 10.12 -1.50
C LEU A 250 -20.18 9.29 -1.08
N ALA A 251 -19.64 8.47 -1.97
CA ALA A 251 -18.36 7.80 -1.79
C ALA A 251 -17.28 8.53 -2.58
N ALA A 252 -16.22 9.00 -1.91
CA ALA A 252 -15.12 9.71 -2.53
C ALA A 252 -13.77 9.06 -2.20
N ALA A 253 -12.89 8.95 -3.20
CA ALA A 253 -11.57 8.38 -2.99
C ALA A 253 -10.51 9.00 -3.90
N GLY A 254 -9.39 9.42 -3.30
CA GLY A 254 -8.20 9.95 -3.95
C GLY A 254 -7.03 8.96 -3.91
N ILE A 255 -7.30 7.74 -4.37
CA ILE A 255 -6.37 6.60 -4.39
C ILE A 255 -6.18 6.08 -5.82
N GLY A 256 -5.08 5.38 -6.12
CA GLY A 256 -4.79 4.89 -7.47
C GLY A 256 -5.78 3.89 -8.10
N ALA A 257 -6.77 3.37 -7.34
CA ALA A 257 -7.85 2.52 -7.87
C ALA A 257 -9.18 2.77 -7.12
N PRO A 258 -9.81 3.95 -7.29
CA PRO A 258 -10.95 4.39 -6.48
C PRO A 258 -12.17 3.47 -6.67
N GLU A 259 -12.32 2.87 -7.84
CA GLU A 259 -13.40 1.92 -8.13
C GLU A 259 -13.41 0.71 -7.19
N ARG A 260 -12.25 0.30 -6.66
CA ARG A 260 -12.18 -0.78 -5.66
C ARG A 260 -12.90 -0.40 -4.38
N PHE A 261 -12.68 0.83 -3.90
CA PHE A 261 -13.36 1.34 -2.72
C PHE A 261 -14.87 1.40 -2.95
N PHE A 262 -15.31 1.92 -4.09
CA PHE A 262 -16.73 1.99 -4.44
C PHE A 262 -17.37 0.60 -4.57
N ALA A 263 -16.65 -0.36 -5.16
CA ALA A 263 -17.09 -1.75 -5.25
C ALA A 263 -17.23 -2.38 -3.87
N THR A 264 -16.31 -2.13 -2.94
CA THR A 264 -16.41 -2.58 -1.55
C THR A 264 -17.67 -2.05 -0.87
N LEU A 265 -17.99 -0.76 -1.04
CA LEU A 265 -19.21 -0.18 -0.47
C LEU A 265 -20.50 -0.79 -1.06
N ARG A 266 -20.51 -1.02 -2.39
CA ARG A 266 -21.64 -1.69 -3.05
C ARG A 266 -21.80 -3.14 -2.61
N ALA A 267 -20.69 -3.87 -2.45
CA ALA A 267 -20.70 -5.23 -1.92
C ALA A 267 -21.20 -5.28 -0.46
N ALA A 268 -21.03 -4.19 0.30
CA ALA A 268 -21.61 -4.03 1.64
C ALA A 268 -23.10 -3.61 1.64
N GLY A 269 -23.74 -3.54 0.46
CA GLY A 269 -25.18 -3.25 0.32
C GLY A 269 -25.54 -1.77 0.17
N LEU A 270 -24.56 -0.87 -0.02
CA LEU A 270 -24.82 0.56 -0.22
C LEU A 270 -24.98 0.88 -1.71
N ALA A 271 -25.72 1.95 -2.02
CA ALA A 271 -25.85 2.50 -3.38
C ALA A 271 -25.31 3.95 -3.45
N PRO A 272 -24.01 4.19 -3.25
CA PRO A 272 -23.48 5.54 -3.17
C PRO A 272 -23.39 6.20 -4.55
N THR A 273 -23.59 7.52 -4.58
CA THR A 273 -23.01 8.36 -5.65
C THR A 273 -21.48 8.33 -5.51
N THR A 274 -20.73 8.34 -6.61
CA THR A 274 -19.28 8.13 -6.56
C THR A 274 -18.51 9.32 -7.12
N ARG A 275 -17.39 9.65 -6.47
CA ARG A 275 -16.47 10.71 -6.92
C ARG A 275 -15.02 10.24 -6.81
N ALA A 276 -14.44 9.90 -7.96
CA ALA A 276 -13.01 9.65 -8.05
C ALA A 276 -12.25 10.99 -7.99
N LEU A 277 -11.31 11.09 -7.04
CA LEU A 277 -10.37 12.20 -6.93
C LEU A 277 -9.01 11.75 -7.46
N PRO A 278 -8.12 12.68 -7.87
CA PRO A 278 -6.73 12.35 -8.21
C PRO A 278 -6.03 11.54 -7.11
N ASP A 279 -5.14 10.63 -7.48
CA ASP A 279 -4.31 9.92 -6.49
C ASP A 279 -3.51 10.93 -5.67
N HIS A 280 -3.42 10.73 -4.36
CA HIS A 280 -2.81 11.67 -3.43
C HIS A 280 -3.45 13.08 -3.40
N TYR A 281 -4.75 13.20 -3.72
CA TYR A 281 -5.48 14.48 -3.64
C TYR A 281 -5.25 15.20 -2.30
N ALA A 282 -4.78 16.44 -2.35
CA ALA A 282 -4.25 17.16 -1.19
C ALA A 282 -5.32 17.82 -0.29
N PHE A 283 -6.59 17.85 -0.72
CA PHE A 283 -7.69 18.49 0.01
C PHE A 283 -7.36 19.93 0.45
N ALA A 284 -6.89 20.77 -0.47
CA ALA A 284 -6.68 22.20 -0.20
C ALA A 284 -8.01 22.94 0.04
N ASP A 285 -9.00 22.63 -0.80
CA ASP A 285 -10.38 23.08 -0.67
C ASP A 285 -11.30 21.88 -0.41
N ASN A 286 -12.44 22.11 0.24
CA ASN A 286 -13.46 21.09 0.43
C ASN A 286 -14.17 20.81 -0.91
N PRO A 287 -13.94 19.65 -1.55
CA PRO A 287 -14.57 19.35 -2.84
C PRO A 287 -16.04 18.96 -2.68
N PHE A 288 -16.58 18.94 -1.45
CA PHE A 288 -17.90 18.42 -1.12
C PHE A 288 -18.92 19.50 -0.71
N VAL A 289 -18.57 20.78 -0.82
CA VAL A 289 -19.38 21.90 -0.31
C VAL A 289 -20.79 21.89 -0.90
N ASP A 290 -20.92 21.63 -2.20
CA ASP A 290 -22.20 21.70 -2.92
C ASP A 290 -23.00 20.38 -2.91
N ASP A 291 -22.50 19.34 -2.25
CA ASP A 291 -23.15 18.02 -2.25
C ASP A 291 -24.28 17.93 -1.22
N ALA A 292 -25.53 17.91 -1.68
CA ALA A 292 -26.69 17.69 -0.80
C ALA A 292 -26.86 16.19 -0.44
N VAL A 293 -25.98 15.67 0.42
CA VAL A 293 -25.94 14.27 0.88
C VAL A 293 -25.96 14.18 2.41
N ASP A 294 -26.39 13.03 2.93
CA ASP A 294 -26.50 12.77 4.36
C ASP A 294 -25.14 12.30 4.94
N ALA A 295 -24.37 11.55 4.16
CA ALA A 295 -23.04 11.09 4.53
C ALA A 295 -22.07 11.07 3.34
N ILE A 296 -20.79 11.31 3.64
CA ILE A 296 -19.66 11.22 2.71
C ILE A 296 -18.69 10.17 3.26
N LEU A 297 -18.60 9.02 2.57
CA LEU A 297 -17.67 7.95 2.90
C LEU A 297 -16.35 8.15 2.15
N ILE A 298 -15.24 8.23 2.89
CA ILE A 298 -13.89 8.34 2.35
C ILE A 298 -12.97 7.23 2.84
N THR A 299 -11.83 7.04 2.19
CA THR A 299 -10.80 6.08 2.62
C THR A 299 -9.97 6.63 3.78
N GLU A 300 -9.34 5.76 4.57
CA GLU A 300 -8.37 6.19 5.59
C GLU A 300 -7.18 6.93 4.99
N LYS A 301 -6.72 6.52 3.80
CA LYS A 301 -5.64 7.21 3.08
C LYS A 301 -6.05 8.64 2.73
N ASP A 302 -7.33 8.89 2.45
CA ASP A 302 -7.85 10.24 2.24
C ASP A 302 -7.97 11.01 3.55
N ALA A 303 -8.49 10.36 4.60
CA ALA A 303 -8.68 10.98 5.90
C ALA A 303 -7.38 11.51 6.54
N VAL A 304 -6.25 10.83 6.36
CA VAL A 304 -4.96 11.30 6.92
C VAL A 304 -4.45 12.59 6.29
N LYS A 305 -4.96 12.96 5.11
CA LYS A 305 -4.63 14.22 4.43
C LYS A 305 -5.50 15.38 4.92
N LEU A 306 -6.64 15.09 5.53
CA LEU A 306 -7.51 16.09 6.15
C LEU A 306 -6.86 16.58 7.46
N GLY A 307 -6.57 17.88 7.51
CA GLY A 307 -5.97 18.50 8.69
C GLY A 307 -6.93 18.51 9.89
N ALA A 308 -6.38 18.69 11.09
CA ALA A 308 -7.17 18.76 12.33
C ALA A 308 -8.19 19.92 12.38
N SER A 309 -8.07 20.89 11.47
CA SER A 309 -9.00 22.01 11.30
C SER A 309 -10.12 21.74 10.30
N TRP A 310 -10.07 20.62 9.57
CA TRP A 310 -11.13 20.27 8.62
C TRP A 310 -12.43 20.01 9.38
N ARG A 311 -13.53 20.62 8.94
CA ARG A 311 -14.85 20.47 9.55
C ARG A 311 -15.87 20.18 8.47
N ASP A 312 -16.34 18.96 8.44
CA ASP A 312 -17.49 18.56 7.63
C ASP A 312 -18.13 17.35 8.33
N ALA A 313 -19.23 17.62 9.05
CA ALA A 313 -19.92 16.62 9.87
C ALA A 313 -20.54 15.47 9.05
N ARG A 314 -20.49 15.54 7.73
CA ARG A 314 -20.91 14.45 6.84
C ARG A 314 -19.80 13.43 6.62
N LEU A 315 -18.54 13.72 7.00
CA LEU A 315 -17.41 12.85 6.68
C LEU A 315 -17.28 11.66 7.63
N TRP A 316 -17.33 10.48 7.04
CA TRP A 316 -17.06 9.21 7.67
C TRP A 316 -15.93 8.50 6.94
N VAL A 317 -15.06 7.88 7.71
CA VAL A 317 -13.88 7.21 7.19
C VAL A 317 -14.09 5.71 7.30
N VAL A 318 -13.92 5.02 6.18
CA VAL A 318 -14.11 3.58 6.08
C VAL A 318 -12.73 2.91 6.18
N PRO A 319 -12.43 2.24 7.30
CA PRO A 319 -11.17 1.53 7.43
C PRO A 319 -11.16 0.25 6.61
N VAL A 320 -9.96 -0.16 6.20
CA VAL A 320 -9.73 -1.45 5.56
C VAL A 320 -8.86 -2.30 6.47
N GLU A 321 -9.38 -3.45 6.86
CA GLU A 321 -8.65 -4.44 7.65
C GLU A 321 -8.07 -5.52 6.73
N ALA A 322 -6.82 -5.89 6.98
CA ALA A 322 -6.18 -7.01 6.30
C ALA A 322 -6.14 -8.22 7.23
N ALA A 323 -6.71 -9.33 6.79
CA ALA A 323 -6.53 -10.62 7.44
C ALA A 323 -5.40 -11.38 6.75
N LEU A 324 -4.31 -11.61 7.48
CA LEU A 324 -3.18 -12.41 7.01
C LEU A 324 -3.41 -13.89 7.33
N ASP A 325 -3.07 -14.77 6.39
CA ASP A 325 -3.12 -16.22 6.62
C ASP A 325 -2.18 -16.59 7.79
N PRO A 326 -2.65 -17.35 8.81
CA PRO A 326 -1.80 -17.75 9.93
C PRO A 326 -0.52 -18.50 9.50
N ARG A 327 -0.55 -19.23 8.38
CA ARG A 327 0.62 -19.93 7.83
C ARG A 327 1.66 -18.96 7.29
N LEU A 328 1.23 -17.84 6.72
CA LEU A 328 2.13 -16.76 6.31
C LEU A 328 2.82 -16.16 7.54
N ILE A 329 2.05 -15.87 8.59
CA ILE A 329 2.60 -15.30 9.84
C ILE A 329 3.64 -16.26 10.43
N ALA A 330 3.34 -17.57 10.48
CA ALA A 330 4.27 -18.59 10.94
C ALA A 330 5.56 -18.61 10.09
N LEU A 331 5.46 -18.57 8.76
CA LEU A 331 6.62 -18.50 7.87
C LEU A 331 7.50 -17.29 8.17
N VAL A 332 6.90 -16.11 8.34
CA VAL A 332 7.65 -14.88 8.66
C VAL A 332 8.34 -15.01 10.01
N VAL A 333 7.60 -15.43 11.04
CA VAL A 333 8.12 -15.55 12.42
C VAL A 333 9.25 -16.56 12.51
N GLU A 334 9.12 -17.73 11.88
CA GLU A 334 10.18 -18.75 11.92
C GLU A 334 11.44 -18.26 11.20
N LYS A 335 11.30 -17.59 10.04
CA LYS A 335 12.45 -16.97 9.36
C LYS A 335 13.13 -15.90 10.22
N LEU A 336 12.36 -15.06 10.91
CA LEU A 336 12.89 -14.05 11.83
C LEU A 336 13.63 -14.67 13.02
N ARG A 337 13.19 -15.84 13.49
CA ARG A 337 13.86 -16.61 14.55
C ARG A 337 15.04 -17.47 14.06
N GLY A 338 15.41 -17.36 12.78
CA GLY A 338 16.50 -18.13 12.18
C GLY A 338 16.18 -19.61 11.97
N ARG A 339 14.89 -19.98 11.93
CA ARG A 339 14.41 -21.34 11.72
C ARG A 339 13.85 -21.46 10.31
N SER A 340 14.21 -22.54 9.60
CA SER A 340 13.52 -22.87 8.35
C SER A 340 12.09 -23.30 8.67
N PRO A 341 11.05 -22.77 8.00
CA PRO A 341 9.68 -23.26 8.16
C PRO A 341 9.64 -24.76 7.83
N ALA A 342 8.99 -25.54 8.70
CA ALA A 342 8.80 -26.99 8.54
C ALA A 342 7.79 -27.33 7.44
#